data_AF-A0A3D0DVV8-F1
#
_entry.id   AF-A0A3D0DVV8-F1
#
_cell.length_a   1.000
_cell.length_b   1.000
_cell.length_c   1.000
_cell.angle_alpha   90.00
_cell.angle_beta   90.00
_cell.angle_gamma   90.00
#
_symmetry.space_group_name_H-M   'P 1'
#
loop_
_entity.id
_entity.type
_entity.pdbx_description
1 polymer ?
#
loop_
_entity_poly.entity_id
_entity_poly.type
_entity_poly.pdbx_seq_one_letter_code
_entity_poly.pdbx_strand_id
1 'polypeptide(L)'
;MSVIDSALLTRARAQSRQSQRSLVAELEALTGLDPRQLVAALAEPFGLTVMETAEMLSQEPAFDLLPLAQAMSRHCVLLRGPGGQVT
;
A
#
# COMPACT_ATOMS: atom_id res chain seq x y z
N MET A 1 -2.55 10.80 16.51
CA MET A 1 -1.23 11.42 16.28
C MET A 1 -0.46 10.39 15.48
N SER A 2 -0.38 10.56 14.17
CA SER A 2 0.17 9.51 13.30
C SER A 2 1.64 9.27 13.63
N VAL A 3 2.06 8.01 13.69
CA VAL A 3 3.45 7.60 13.96
C VAL A 3 4.39 8.04 12.83
N ILE A 4 3.83 8.33 11.65
CA ILE A 4 4.53 8.80 10.47
C ILE A 4 4.19 10.27 10.23
N ASP A 5 5.14 11.17 10.48
CA ASP A 5 4.98 12.59 10.18
C ASP A 5 5.49 12.96 8.76
N SER A 6 5.21 14.20 8.34
CA SER A 6 5.56 14.69 7.01
C SER A 6 7.07 14.85 6.79
N ALA A 7 7.84 15.13 7.85
CA ALA A 7 9.29 15.29 7.78
C ALA A 7 9.97 13.93 7.56
N LEU A 8 9.52 12.91 8.30
CA LEU A 8 9.96 11.53 8.15
C LEU A 8 9.65 11.01 6.74
N LEU A 9 8.43 11.23 6.23
CA LEU A 9 8.05 10.85 4.86
C LEU A 9 8.94 11.51 3.80
N THR A 10 9.23 12.80 3.97
CA THR A 10 10.08 13.54 3.04
C THR A 10 11.50 12.96 3.01
N ARG A 11 12.06 12.66 4.18
CA ARG A 11 13.38 12.04 4.30
C ARG A 11 13.41 10.63 3.70
N ALA A 12 12.43 9.78 4.00
CA ALA A 12 12.36 8.42 3.49
C ALA A 12 12.22 8.39 1.95
N ARG A 13 11.44 9.32 1.38
CA ARG A 13 11.34 9.48 -0.09
C ARG A 13 12.67 9.90 -0.73
N ALA A 14 13.41 10.80 -0.08
CA ALA A 14 14.72 11.22 -0.56
C ALA A 14 15.74 10.07 -0.54
N GLN A 15 15.70 9.23 0.50
CA GLN A 15 16.55 8.04 0.62
C GLN A 15 16.18 6.96 -0.40
N SER A 16 14.89 6.66 -0.55
CA SER A 16 14.38 5.67 -1.52
C SER A 16 14.81 5.99 -2.96
N ARG A 17 14.84 7.26 -3.34
CA ARG A 17 15.34 7.71 -4.65
C ARG A 17 16.85 7.47 -4.84
N GLN A 18 17.62 7.48 -3.76
CA GLN A 18 19.08 7.27 -3.80
C GLN A 18 19.45 5.78 -3.71
N SER A 19 18.75 5.04 -2.84
CA SER A 19 19.02 3.62 -2.58
C SER A 19 18.33 2.68 -3.55
N GLN A 20 17.31 3.16 -4.29
CA GLN A 20 16.39 2.37 -5.10
C GLN A 20 15.58 1.32 -4.32
N ARG A 21 15.59 1.40 -2.98
CA ARG A 21 14.72 0.57 -2.12
C ARG A 21 13.33 1.19 -2.04
N SER A 22 12.34 0.38 -1.65
CA SER A 22 10.97 0.86 -1.47
C SER A 22 10.87 1.87 -0.31
N LEU A 23 9.87 2.74 -0.36
CA LEU A 23 9.60 3.71 0.72
C LEU A 23 9.41 3.02 2.08
N VAL A 24 8.71 1.88 2.11
CA VAL A 24 8.45 1.12 3.34
C VAL A 24 9.76 0.57 3.92
N ALA A 25 10.69 0.09 3.10
CA ALA A 25 11.99 -0.41 3.55
C ALA A 25 12.87 0.71 4.15
N GLU A 26 12.79 1.93 3.63
CA GLU A 26 13.49 3.08 4.22
C GLU A 26 12.83 3.52 5.53
N LEU A 27 11.49 3.53 5.59
CA LEU A 27 10.76 3.82 6.83
C LEU A 27 11.07 2.80 7.93
N GLU A 28 11.13 1.53 7.59
CA GLU A 28 11.56 0.46 8.52
C GLU A 28 12.96 0.73 9.05
N ALA A 29 13.91 1.06 8.18
CA ALA A 29 15.28 1.39 8.60
C ALA A 29 15.36 2.65 9.49
N LEU A 30 14.49 3.64 9.26
CA LEU A 30 14.48 4.89 10.03
C LEU A 30 13.74 4.80 11.36
N THR A 31 12.75 3.92 11.47
CA THR A 31 11.82 3.86 12.62
C THR A 31 11.97 2.60 13.46
N GLY A 32 12.51 1.51 12.90
CA GLY A 32 12.53 0.19 13.50
C GLY A 32 11.16 -0.50 13.58
N LEU A 33 10.12 0.08 12.97
CA LEU A 33 8.78 -0.49 12.92
C LEU A 33 8.68 -1.59 11.88
N ASP A 34 7.86 -2.59 12.16
CA ASP A 34 7.58 -3.67 11.21
C ASP A 34 6.85 -3.13 9.96
N PRO A 35 7.13 -3.65 8.75
CA PRO A 35 6.48 -3.23 7.52
C PRO A 35 4.94 -3.22 7.56
N ARG A 36 4.28 -4.15 8.25
CA ARG A 36 2.80 -4.15 8.36
C ARG A 36 2.31 -2.99 9.21
N GLN A 37 3.01 -2.67 10.30
CA GLN A 37 2.70 -1.51 11.14
C GLN A 37 2.87 -0.21 10.36
N LEU A 38 3.91 -0.14 9.53
CA LEU A 38 4.15 1.02 8.65
C LEU A 38 3.03 1.18 7.61
N VAL A 39 2.61 0.10 6.94
CA VAL A 39 1.52 0.16 5.96
C VAL A 39 0.20 0.59 6.63
N ALA A 40 -0.11 0.09 7.82
CA ALA A 40 -1.27 0.52 8.60
C ALA A 40 -1.20 2.00 8.98
N ALA A 41 -0.04 2.48 9.45
CA ALA A 41 0.17 3.88 9.78
C ALA A 41 0.10 4.79 8.54
N LEU A 42 0.51 4.31 7.36
CA LEU A 42 0.39 5.04 6.10
C LEU A 42 -1.06 5.13 5.61
N ALA A 43 -1.91 4.15 5.92
CA ALA A 43 -3.30 4.10 5.50
C ALA A 43 -4.23 5.00 6.36
N GLU A 44 -3.91 5.15 7.65
CA GLU A 44 -4.71 5.90 8.64
C GLU A 44 -5.07 7.34 8.18
N PRO A 45 -4.14 8.18 7.68
CA PRO A 45 -4.47 9.55 7.28
C PRO A 45 -5.43 9.65 6.10
N PHE A 46 -5.55 8.59 5.30
CA PHE A 46 -6.43 8.53 4.13
C PHE A 46 -7.77 7.87 4.44
N GLY A 47 -7.97 7.38 5.67
CA GLY A 47 -9.16 6.59 6.03
C GLY A 47 -9.27 5.28 5.25
N LEU A 48 -8.14 4.75 4.76
CA LEU A 48 -8.09 3.50 4.01
C LEU A 48 -7.84 2.32 4.94
N THR A 49 -8.45 1.18 4.62
CA THR A 49 -8.14 -0.11 5.26
C THR A 49 -7.01 -0.81 4.54
N VAL A 50 -6.09 -1.41 5.31
CA VAL A 50 -5.07 -2.30 4.76
C VAL A 50 -5.72 -3.66 4.50
N MET A 51 -5.58 -4.14 3.27
CA MET A 51 -6.01 -5.48 2.90
C MET A 51 -4.82 -6.44 3.00
N GLU A 52 -4.97 -7.50 3.78
CA GLU A 52 -3.95 -8.54 3.87
C GLU A 52 -3.96 -9.41 2.61
N THR A 53 -2.82 -10.00 2.27
CA THR A 53 -2.71 -10.84 1.06
C THR A 53 -3.69 -12.01 1.06
N ALA A 54 -3.97 -12.60 2.22
CA ALA A 54 -4.96 -13.68 2.34
C ALA A 54 -6.38 -13.20 2.04
N GLU A 55 -6.76 -12.00 2.50
CA GLU A 55 -8.05 -11.39 2.19
C GLU A 55 -8.15 -11.08 0.70
N MET A 56 -7.09 -10.50 0.11
CA MET A 56 -7.01 -10.22 -1.32
C MET A 56 -7.22 -11.47 -2.17
N LEU A 57 -6.55 -12.59 -1.82
CA LEU A 57 -6.66 -13.87 -2.53
C LEU A 57 -8.03 -14.54 -2.37
N SER A 58 -8.85 -14.09 -1.41
CA SER A 58 -10.23 -14.57 -1.23
C SER A 58 -11.24 -13.83 -2.11
N GLN A 59 -10.82 -12.76 -2.79
CA GLN A 59 -11.68 -11.94 -3.65
C GLN A 59 -11.45 -12.24 -5.13
N GLU A 60 -12.44 -11.92 -5.96
CA GLU A 60 -12.36 -12.15 -7.42
C GLU A 60 -11.81 -10.89 -8.12
N PRO A 61 -10.74 -10.99 -8.93
CA PRO A 61 -10.28 -9.86 -9.73
C PRO A 61 -11.30 -9.46 -10.80
N ALA A 62 -11.73 -8.19 -10.81
CA ALA A 62 -12.68 -7.64 -11.77
C ALA A 62 -11.99 -7.16 -13.07
N PHE A 63 -11.29 -8.08 -13.76
CA PHE A 63 -10.54 -7.76 -14.99
C PHE A 63 -11.43 -7.42 -16.19
N ASP A 64 -12.72 -7.74 -16.11
CA ASP A 64 -13.77 -7.28 -17.02
C ASP A 64 -13.93 -5.74 -16.97
N LEU A 65 -13.66 -5.12 -15.81
CA LEU A 65 -13.74 -3.68 -15.61
C LEU A 65 -12.37 -2.99 -15.70
N LEU A 66 -11.33 -3.57 -15.10
CA LEU A 66 -9.96 -3.08 -15.16
C LEU A 66 -9.03 -4.15 -15.74
N PRO A 67 -8.71 -4.13 -17.04
CA PRO A 67 -7.88 -5.17 -17.66
C PRO A 67 -6.51 -5.33 -16.98
N LEU A 68 -6.02 -6.57 -16.91
CA LEU A 68 -4.77 -6.93 -16.23
C LEU A 68 -3.57 -6.04 -16.62
N ALA A 69 -3.39 -5.75 -17.91
CA ALA A 69 -2.28 -4.90 -18.36
C ALA A 69 -2.33 -3.49 -17.76
N GLN A 70 -3.53 -2.94 -17.54
CA GLN A 70 -3.72 -1.62 -16.92
C GLN A 70 -3.55 -1.67 -15.41
N ALA A 71 -3.97 -2.77 -14.78
CA ALA A 71 -3.77 -3.05 -13.37
C ALA A 71 -2.26 -3.10 -13.05
N MET A 72 -1.50 -3.86 -13.85
CA MET A 72 -0.04 -3.98 -13.72
C MET A 72 0.69 -2.65 -13.93
N SER A 73 0.31 -1.85 -14.93
CA SER A 73 0.99 -0.57 -15.22
C SER A 73 0.77 0.49 -14.12
N ARG A 74 -0.32 0.37 -13.36
CA ARG A 74 -0.67 1.26 -12.26
C ARG A 74 -0.35 0.68 -10.88
N HIS A 75 0.21 -0.53 -10.83
CA HIS A 75 0.47 -1.26 -9.58
C HIS A 75 -0.78 -1.35 -8.68
N CYS A 76 -1.94 -1.60 -9.27
CA CYS A 76 -3.21 -1.78 -8.55
C CYS A 76 -3.96 -3.01 -9.07
N VAL A 77 -5.00 -3.43 -8.36
CA VAL A 77 -5.97 -4.44 -8.79
C VAL A 77 -7.35 -4.02 -8.33
N LEU A 78 -8.37 -4.24 -9.16
CA LEU A 78 -9.77 -4.04 -8.77
C LEU A 78 -10.34 -5.40 -8.34
N LEU A 79 -10.87 -5.48 -7.14
CA LEU A 79 -11.37 -6.72 -6.56
C LEU A 79 -12.87 -6.64 -6.33
N ARG A 80 -13.57 -7.73 -6.61
CA ARG A 80 -15.00 -7.87 -6.37
C ARG A 80 -15.22 -8.62 -5.06
N GLY A 81 -15.90 -7.94 -4.15
CA GLY A 81 -16.35 -8.52 -2.89
C GLY A 81 -17.60 -9.40 -3.05
N PRO A 82 -18.01 -10.12 -1.99
CA PRO A 82 -19.10 -11.10 -2.05
C PRO A 82 -20.47 -10.54 -2.46
N GLY A 83 -20.71 -9.24 -2.25
CA GLY A 83 -21.94 -8.55 -2.63
C GLY A 83 -21.88 -7.90 -4.01
N GLY A 84 -20.83 -8.16 -4.79
CA GLY A 84 -20.62 -7.57 -6.12
C GLY A 84 -20.02 -6.15 -6.08
N GLN A 85 -19.80 -5.57 -4.90
CA GLN A 85 -19.08 -4.31 -4.73
C GLN A 85 -17.63 -4.46 -5.21
N VAL A 86 -17.07 -3.40 -5.77
CA VAL A 86 -15.68 -3.38 -6.23
C VAL A 86 -14.84 -2.43 -5.37
N THR A 87 -13.62 -2.85 -5.01
CA THR A 87 -12.65 -2.07 -4.24
C THR A 87 -11.25 -2.14 -4.82
#